data_AF-A0AB37QNE8-F1
#
_entry.id   AF-A0AB37QNE8-F1
#
_cell.length_a   1.000
_cell.length_b   1.000
_cell.length_c   1.000
_cell.angle_alpha   90.00
_cell.angle_beta   90.00
_cell.angle_gamma   90.00
#
_symmetry.space_group_name_H-M   'P 1'
#
loop_
_entity.id
_entity.type
_entity.pdbx_description
1 polymer ?
#
loop_
_entity_poly.entity_id
_entity_poly.type
_entity_poly.pdbx_seq_one_letter_code
_entity_poly.pdbx_strand_id
1 'polypeptide(L)'
;MLSRIPAVTRCLSLAALCAVSSVHALEFPLPPPGEDIVGQVQVIKAKYEDTFADLGTKYDLGYLEMIAANPGVDPWLPGAGKDIVLPTRFILPPGPREGIVINLAEYRMYYYPKGQNVVHTYPLGVGREGWGSPIGVTKVIAKTPNPTWTPPASIKAEHAADGDPLPDVVPAGPDNPLGPFKFGLGMSGYLIHGSNKKFGIGMRTSHGCFRMYNNNVLELADMAPVGTTVRIISEPYKFGLSGGKVYLEAHTPVDDQGNPSVVDKHTAVINALLKRDDLGNNLRMNWDLVRDVVAAEDGMPVEIAEPGKAPSSAEEPVIFQ
;
A
#
# COMPACT_ATOMS: atom_id res chain seq x y z
N MET A 1 40.73 -25.63 -63.59
CA MET A 1 39.32 -25.23 -63.84
C MET A 1 38.43 -26.17 -63.05
N LEU A 2 37.33 -25.64 -62.50
CA LEU A 2 36.32 -26.27 -61.61
C LEU A 2 36.63 -26.13 -60.11
N SER A 3 35.69 -25.87 -59.20
CA SER A 3 34.41 -25.13 -59.18
C SER A 3 33.85 -25.30 -57.75
N ARG A 4 33.57 -24.18 -57.08
CA ARG A 4 32.45 -23.87 -56.17
C ARG A 4 32.05 -24.85 -55.03
N ILE A 5 32.06 -24.27 -53.83
CA ILE A 5 31.46 -24.68 -52.53
C ILE A 5 29.90 -24.71 -52.65
N PRO A 6 29.15 -25.36 -51.72
CA PRO A 6 28.71 -24.61 -50.54
C PRO A 6 28.73 -25.40 -49.21
N ALA A 7 29.09 -24.68 -48.15
CA ALA A 7 29.03 -25.10 -46.75
C ALA A 7 27.59 -24.96 -46.24
N VAL A 8 27.03 -26.06 -45.72
CA VAL A 8 25.74 -26.07 -45.03
C VAL A 8 25.97 -25.54 -43.61
N THR A 9 25.56 -24.30 -43.38
CA THR A 9 25.52 -23.69 -42.05
C THR A 9 24.18 -24.04 -41.41
N ARG A 10 24.20 -24.87 -40.36
CA ARG A 10 23.03 -25.14 -39.51
C ARG A 10 22.76 -23.91 -38.64
N CYS A 11 21.74 -23.14 -38.97
CA CYS A 11 21.12 -22.19 -38.05
C CYS A 11 20.40 -22.97 -36.94
N LEU A 12 20.97 -22.99 -35.73
CA LEU A 12 20.18 -23.20 -34.51
C LEU A 12 19.62 -21.84 -34.08
N SER A 13 18.35 -21.60 -34.40
CA SER A 13 17.58 -20.50 -33.83
C SER A 13 17.31 -20.79 -32.35
N LEU A 14 18.02 -20.08 -31.48
CA LEU A 14 17.75 -20.04 -30.04
C LEU A 14 16.50 -19.17 -29.82
N ALA A 15 15.33 -19.80 -29.71
CA ALA A 15 14.12 -19.10 -29.33
C ALA A 15 14.23 -18.75 -27.84
N ALA A 16 14.55 -17.49 -27.54
CA ALA A 16 14.47 -16.96 -26.18
C ALA A 16 12.98 -16.88 -25.79
N LEU A 17 12.54 -17.73 -24.87
CA LEU A 17 11.27 -17.54 -24.19
C LEU A 17 11.38 -16.25 -23.36
N CYS A 18 10.74 -15.18 -23.82
CA CYS A 18 10.41 -14.06 -22.95
C CYS A 18 9.37 -14.55 -21.94
N ALA A 19 9.82 -14.97 -20.75
CA ALA A 19 8.94 -15.10 -19.61
C ALA A 19 8.46 -13.69 -19.25
N VAL A 20 7.26 -13.33 -19.69
CA VAL A 20 6.59 -12.12 -19.22
C VAL A 20 6.22 -12.38 -17.77
N SER A 21 7.02 -11.87 -16.84
CA SER A 21 6.68 -11.86 -15.43
C SER A 21 5.47 -10.95 -15.25
N SER A 22 4.30 -11.55 -15.10
CA SER A 22 3.09 -10.86 -14.69
C SER A 22 3.35 -10.17 -13.34
N VAL A 23 3.18 -8.85 -13.30
CA VAL A 23 3.17 -8.12 -12.03
C VAL A 23 1.85 -8.48 -11.35
N HIS A 24 1.95 -9.18 -10.22
CA HIS A 24 0.83 -9.56 -9.38
C HIS A 24 0.85 -8.76 -8.08
N ALA A 25 -0.28 -8.73 -7.39
CA ALA A 25 -0.35 -8.18 -6.04
C ALA A 25 0.68 -8.84 -5.12
N LEU A 26 1.16 -8.10 -4.12
CA LEU A 26 1.89 -8.73 -3.02
C LEU A 26 0.93 -9.60 -2.19
N GLU A 27 1.14 -10.92 -2.22
CA GLU A 27 0.43 -11.91 -1.42
C GLU A 27 1.32 -12.38 -0.25
N PHE A 28 0.77 -12.38 0.95
CA PHE A 28 1.44 -12.89 2.15
C PHE A 28 0.56 -13.90 2.89
N PRO A 29 1.12 -14.97 3.47
CA PRO A 29 0.40 -15.76 4.43
C PRO A 29 -0.01 -14.88 5.63
N LEU A 30 -1.23 -15.08 6.14
CA LEU A 30 -1.63 -14.41 7.37
C LEU A 30 -0.71 -14.89 8.51
N PRO A 31 -0.25 -13.97 9.36
CA PRO A 31 0.60 -14.33 10.48
C PRO A 31 -0.23 -15.10 11.52
N PRO A 32 0.41 -15.89 12.39
CA PRO A 32 -0.27 -16.64 13.44
C PRO A 32 -1.16 -15.74 14.32
N PRO A 33 -2.21 -16.28 14.97
CA PRO A 33 -3.02 -15.52 15.91
C PRO A 33 -2.15 -14.84 16.98
N GLY A 34 -2.33 -13.53 17.17
CA GLY A 34 -1.52 -12.72 18.08
C GLY A 34 -0.28 -12.07 17.43
N GLU A 35 -0.01 -12.35 16.15
CA GLU A 35 0.99 -11.63 15.36
C GLU A 35 0.33 -10.76 14.29
N ASP A 36 0.94 -9.62 13.97
CA ASP A 36 0.40 -8.58 13.10
C ASP A 36 1.28 -8.25 11.89
N ILE A 37 2.45 -8.85 11.76
CA ILE A 37 3.45 -8.47 10.76
C ILE A 37 3.51 -9.47 9.62
N VAL A 38 3.53 -8.97 8.40
CA VAL A 38 3.73 -9.75 7.17
C VAL A 38 4.87 -9.20 6.34
N GLY A 39 5.40 -10.04 5.46
CA GLY A 39 6.44 -9.67 4.51
C GLY A 39 7.80 -9.42 5.16
N GLN A 40 8.70 -8.83 4.38
CA GLN A 40 10.08 -8.57 4.76
C GLN A 40 10.62 -7.37 4.00
N VAL A 41 11.54 -6.63 4.59
CA VAL A 41 12.21 -5.52 3.91
C VAL A 41 13.15 -6.12 2.86
N GLN A 42 13.11 -5.57 1.64
CA GLN A 42 14.04 -5.97 0.59
C GLN A 42 14.93 -4.78 0.23
N VAL A 43 16.15 -5.09 -0.24
CA VAL A 43 17.07 -4.08 -0.77
C VAL A 43 17.51 -4.55 -2.15
N ILE A 44 17.38 -3.67 -3.14
CA ILE A 44 17.82 -3.92 -4.51
C ILE A 44 18.89 -2.90 -4.92
N LYS A 45 19.65 -3.23 -5.97
CA LYS A 45 20.55 -2.28 -6.62
C LYS A 45 19.81 -1.57 -7.75
N ALA A 46 19.72 -0.24 -7.69
CA ALA A 46 19.15 0.56 -8.76
C ALA A 46 19.93 0.42 -10.07
N LYS A 47 19.23 0.45 -11.19
CA LYS A 47 19.78 0.64 -12.53
C LYS A 47 19.77 2.13 -12.88
N TYR A 48 20.44 2.47 -13.98
CA TYR A 48 20.53 3.86 -14.42
C TYR A 48 19.17 4.42 -14.85
N GLU A 49 18.37 3.58 -15.50
CA GLU A 49 17.05 3.91 -16.03
C GLU A 49 15.90 3.76 -15.01
N ASP A 50 16.18 3.30 -13.80
CA ASP A 50 15.13 3.11 -12.79
C ASP A 50 14.61 4.46 -12.29
N THR A 51 13.29 4.56 -12.12
CA THR A 51 12.64 5.62 -11.35
C THR A 51 11.82 5.00 -10.23
N PHE A 52 11.51 5.74 -9.16
CA PHE A 52 10.67 5.23 -8.07
C PHE A 52 9.26 4.88 -8.53
N ALA A 53 8.74 5.55 -9.55
CA ALA A 53 7.45 5.18 -10.12
C ALA A 53 7.50 3.87 -10.92
N ASP A 54 8.58 3.64 -11.67
CA ASP A 54 8.77 2.39 -12.42
C ASP A 54 9.05 1.21 -11.47
N LEU A 55 9.88 1.43 -10.46
CA LEU A 55 10.10 0.48 -9.37
C LEU A 55 8.80 0.20 -8.60
N GLY A 56 8.03 1.26 -8.31
CA GLY A 56 6.71 1.15 -7.69
C GLY A 56 5.79 0.23 -8.49
N THR A 57 5.66 0.47 -9.79
CA THR A 57 4.85 -0.38 -10.67
C THR A 57 5.37 -1.81 -10.72
N LYS A 58 6.69 -2.00 -10.78
CA LYS A 58 7.33 -3.32 -10.90
C LYS A 58 7.20 -4.18 -9.64
N TYR A 59 7.30 -3.56 -8.46
CA TYR A 59 7.32 -4.25 -7.16
C TYR A 59 5.99 -4.14 -6.40
N ASP A 60 4.95 -3.59 -7.05
CA ASP A 60 3.63 -3.36 -6.47
C ASP A 60 3.68 -2.45 -5.22
N LEU A 61 4.35 -1.32 -5.41
CA LEU A 61 4.58 -0.29 -4.43
C LEU A 61 4.06 1.08 -4.92
N GLY A 62 3.64 1.90 -3.97
CA GLY A 62 3.19 3.27 -4.17
C GLY A 62 4.37 4.24 -4.30
N TYR A 63 4.15 5.34 -5.01
CA TYR A 63 5.23 6.32 -5.22
C TYR A 63 5.71 7.00 -3.93
N LEU A 64 4.78 7.46 -3.07
CA LEU A 64 5.17 8.14 -1.83
C LEU A 64 5.79 7.19 -0.79
N GLU A 65 5.36 5.93 -0.72
CA GLU A 65 6.00 4.94 0.17
C GLU A 65 7.44 4.62 -0.28
N MET A 66 7.72 4.61 -1.60
CA MET A 66 9.09 4.49 -2.10
C MET A 66 9.96 5.69 -1.72
N ILE A 67 9.40 6.90 -1.76
CA ILE A 67 10.11 8.13 -1.31
C ILE A 67 10.40 8.06 0.20
N ALA A 68 9.38 7.75 1.00
CA ALA A 68 9.48 7.73 2.45
C ALA A 68 10.55 6.72 2.92
N ALA A 69 10.57 5.53 2.34
CA ALA A 69 11.53 4.48 2.68
C ALA A 69 12.98 4.76 2.22
N ASN A 70 13.20 5.76 1.36
CA ASN A 70 14.50 6.04 0.75
C ASN A 70 14.90 7.53 0.87
N PRO A 71 15.09 8.05 2.10
CA PRO A 71 15.43 9.44 2.32
C PRO A 71 16.78 9.81 1.65
N GLY A 72 16.80 10.93 0.93
CA GLY A 72 18.00 11.42 0.23
C GLY A 72 18.33 10.67 -1.07
N VAL A 73 17.42 9.85 -1.58
CA VAL A 73 17.49 9.29 -2.94
C VAL A 73 16.66 10.14 -3.89
N ASP A 74 17.22 10.48 -5.05
CA ASP A 74 16.46 11.16 -6.10
C ASP A 74 15.44 10.18 -6.70
N PRO A 75 14.12 10.47 -6.63
CA PRO A 75 13.08 9.56 -7.12
C PRO A 75 13.08 9.36 -8.64
N TRP A 76 13.65 10.28 -9.41
CA TRP A 76 13.72 10.22 -10.88
C TRP A 76 15.06 9.71 -11.39
N LEU A 77 16.11 9.81 -10.58
CA LEU A 77 17.42 9.25 -10.91
C LEU A 77 18.11 8.70 -9.64
N PRO A 78 17.67 7.53 -9.14
CA PRO A 78 18.19 6.96 -7.90
C PRO A 78 19.70 6.72 -7.92
N GLY A 79 20.26 6.53 -9.12
CA GLY A 79 21.68 6.33 -9.36
C GLY A 79 22.04 4.85 -9.43
N ALA A 80 22.70 4.45 -10.52
CA ALA A 80 23.08 3.06 -10.74
C ALA A 80 23.95 2.50 -9.60
N GLY A 81 23.62 1.30 -9.11
CA GLY A 81 24.31 0.62 -8.02
C GLY A 81 23.97 1.12 -6.62
N LYS A 82 23.12 2.13 -6.48
CA LYS A 82 22.62 2.58 -5.17
C LYS A 82 21.68 1.53 -4.58
N ASP A 83 21.77 1.33 -3.27
CA ASP A 83 20.82 0.51 -2.53
C ASP A 83 19.49 1.23 -2.42
N ILE A 84 18.43 0.56 -2.87
CA ILE A 84 17.04 1.01 -2.77
C ILE A 84 16.30 0.04 -1.87
N VAL A 85 15.73 0.59 -0.80
CA VAL A 85 14.85 -0.12 0.12
C VAL A 85 13.48 -0.26 -0.52
N LEU A 86 12.97 -1.49 -0.55
CA LEU A 86 11.59 -1.79 -0.91
C LEU A 86 10.82 -2.06 0.39
N PRO A 87 9.84 -1.21 0.77
CA PRO A 87 9.06 -1.33 2.01
C PRO A 87 8.04 -2.47 1.96
N THR A 88 8.46 -3.70 1.68
CA THR A 88 7.58 -4.88 1.54
C THR A 88 7.34 -5.62 2.88
N ARG A 89 7.44 -4.92 4.01
CA ARG A 89 7.11 -5.43 5.35
C ARG A 89 6.05 -4.52 5.94
N PHE A 90 4.94 -5.09 6.38
CA PHE A 90 3.77 -4.34 6.81
C PHE A 90 3.28 -4.80 8.18
N ILE A 91 2.89 -3.87 9.02
CA ILE A 91 1.97 -4.10 10.13
C ILE A 91 0.55 -4.08 9.56
N LEU A 92 -0.20 -5.17 9.75
CA LEU A 92 -1.59 -5.25 9.27
C LEU A 92 -2.47 -4.22 10.00
N PRO A 93 -3.43 -3.58 9.29
CA PRO A 93 -4.33 -2.62 9.91
C PRO A 93 -5.11 -3.20 11.11
N PRO A 94 -5.40 -2.40 12.15
CA PRO A 94 -6.14 -2.86 13.31
C PRO A 94 -7.57 -3.27 12.93
N GLY A 95 -8.17 -4.12 13.76
CA GLY A 95 -9.54 -4.62 13.59
C GLY A 95 -9.64 -5.90 12.76
N PRO A 96 -10.85 -6.24 12.26
CA PRO A 96 -11.07 -7.48 11.53
C PRO A 96 -10.22 -7.61 10.26
N ARG A 97 -9.62 -8.80 10.08
CA ARG A 97 -8.88 -9.23 8.88
C ARG A 97 -9.80 -9.93 7.91
N GLU A 98 -10.80 -9.21 7.41
CA GLU A 98 -11.83 -9.73 6.52
C GLU A 98 -12.16 -8.75 5.39
N GLY A 99 -12.51 -9.28 4.22
CA GLY A 99 -12.92 -8.47 3.08
C GLY A 99 -11.82 -7.49 2.66
N ILE A 100 -12.21 -6.26 2.36
CA ILE A 100 -11.30 -5.20 1.93
C ILE A 100 -11.11 -4.22 3.08
N VAL A 101 -9.86 -3.89 3.41
CA VAL A 101 -9.50 -2.82 4.34
C VAL A 101 -8.63 -1.81 3.60
N ILE A 102 -9.08 -0.56 3.52
CA ILE A 102 -8.33 0.55 2.92
C ILE A 102 -7.83 1.42 4.06
N ASN A 103 -6.51 1.61 4.16
CA ASN A 103 -5.92 2.59 5.06
C ASN A 103 -5.43 3.80 4.26
N LEU A 104 -6.12 4.93 4.43
CA LEU A 104 -5.85 6.16 3.70
C LEU A 104 -4.48 6.75 4.03
N ALA A 105 -4.02 6.58 5.28
CA ALA A 105 -2.80 7.21 5.78
C ALA A 105 -1.52 6.63 5.16
N GLU A 106 -1.57 5.38 4.71
CA GLU A 106 -0.44 4.67 4.07
C GLU A 106 -0.70 4.41 2.56
N TYR A 107 -1.78 4.97 2.01
CA TYR A 107 -2.17 4.77 0.60
C TYR A 107 -2.25 3.30 0.19
N ARG A 108 -2.75 2.43 1.07
CA ARG A 108 -2.69 0.97 0.84
C ARG A 108 -4.02 0.29 1.15
N MET A 109 -4.31 -0.74 0.37
CA MET A 109 -5.45 -1.61 0.54
C MET A 109 -4.98 -3.03 0.85
N TYR A 110 -5.71 -3.68 1.74
CA TYR A 110 -5.53 -5.06 2.16
C TYR A 110 -6.80 -5.83 1.80
N TYR A 111 -6.65 -6.96 1.12
CA TYR A 111 -7.75 -7.87 0.82
C TYR A 111 -7.51 -9.23 1.48
N TYR A 112 -8.51 -9.67 2.23
CA TYR A 112 -8.52 -10.94 2.95
C TYR A 112 -9.58 -11.85 2.30
N PRO A 113 -9.18 -12.74 1.37
CA PRO A 113 -10.12 -13.61 0.67
C PRO A 113 -10.80 -14.59 1.63
N LYS A 114 -12.10 -14.79 1.46
CA LYS A 114 -12.87 -15.71 2.33
C LYS A 114 -12.35 -17.14 2.18
N GLY A 115 -12.05 -17.78 3.31
CA GLY A 115 -11.61 -19.19 3.34
C GLY A 115 -10.15 -19.41 2.96
N GLN A 116 -9.36 -18.34 2.82
CA GLN A 116 -7.92 -18.43 2.56
C GLN A 116 -7.15 -17.79 3.71
N ASN A 117 -6.00 -18.36 4.06
CA ASN A 117 -5.13 -17.83 5.12
C ASN A 117 -4.04 -16.92 4.54
N VAL A 118 -4.44 -15.96 3.71
CA VAL A 118 -3.57 -15.02 3.02
C VAL A 118 -4.13 -13.60 3.09
N VAL A 119 -3.26 -12.62 2.87
CA VAL A 119 -3.62 -11.22 2.65
C VAL A 119 -2.91 -10.73 1.39
N HIS A 120 -3.69 -10.10 0.50
CA HIS A 120 -3.14 -9.38 -0.65
C HIS A 120 -3.06 -7.90 -0.30
N THR A 121 -1.96 -7.24 -0.64
CA THR A 121 -1.80 -5.80 -0.41
C THR A 121 -1.64 -5.07 -1.74
N TYR A 122 -2.22 -3.87 -1.84
CA TYR A 122 -2.22 -3.08 -3.06
C TYR A 122 -1.96 -1.61 -2.73
N PRO A 123 -1.00 -0.95 -3.41
CA PRO A 123 -0.89 0.50 -3.33
C PRO A 123 -2.08 1.16 -4.04
N LEU A 124 -2.54 2.28 -3.48
CA LEU A 124 -3.70 3.02 -3.95
C LEU A 124 -3.35 4.48 -4.23
N GLY A 125 -3.94 5.04 -5.27
CA GLY A 125 -4.15 6.49 -5.36
C GLY A 125 -5.44 6.87 -4.65
N VAL A 126 -5.42 7.95 -3.87
CA VAL A 126 -6.58 8.43 -3.10
C VAL A 126 -6.95 9.87 -3.44
N GLY A 127 -8.03 10.36 -2.84
CA GLY A 127 -8.53 11.72 -3.00
C GLY A 127 -7.50 12.80 -2.69
N ARG A 128 -7.38 13.79 -3.59
CA ARG A 128 -6.64 15.03 -3.37
C ARG A 128 -7.36 15.93 -2.38
N GLU A 129 -6.69 17.02 -2.02
CA GLU A 129 -7.22 17.98 -1.06
C GLU A 129 -8.59 18.54 -1.46
N GLY A 130 -9.53 18.64 -0.51
CA GLY A 130 -10.92 19.07 -0.77
C GLY A 130 -11.82 18.00 -1.42
N TRP A 131 -11.26 16.82 -1.75
CA TRP A 131 -11.96 15.64 -2.27
C TRP A 131 -11.60 14.40 -1.45
N GLY A 132 -11.60 14.53 -0.12
CA GLY A 132 -11.18 13.48 0.81
C GLY A 132 -11.94 12.16 0.61
N SER A 133 -11.20 11.05 0.70
CA SER A 133 -11.82 9.72 0.72
C SER A 133 -12.51 9.48 2.07
N PRO A 134 -13.65 8.77 2.10
CA PRO A 134 -14.51 8.70 3.27
C PRO A 134 -14.00 7.67 4.27
N ILE A 135 -14.18 7.91 5.57
CA ILE A 135 -13.95 6.92 6.63
C ILE A 135 -15.27 6.19 6.92
N GLY A 136 -15.22 4.88 7.10
CA GLY A 136 -16.40 4.09 7.47
C GLY A 136 -16.43 2.69 6.87
N VAL A 137 -17.60 2.06 6.95
CA VAL A 137 -17.82 0.71 6.41
C VAL A 137 -18.84 0.77 5.28
N THR A 138 -18.54 0.08 4.18
CA THR A 138 -19.41 -0.09 3.03
C THR A 138 -19.22 -1.50 2.45
N LYS A 139 -19.72 -1.74 1.25
CA LYS A 139 -19.55 -3.00 0.53
C LYS A 139 -19.42 -2.77 -0.96
N VAL A 140 -18.82 -3.72 -1.66
CA VAL A 140 -18.90 -3.81 -3.12
C VAL A 140 -20.36 -4.08 -3.51
N ILE A 141 -20.98 -3.20 -4.29
CA ILE A 141 -22.36 -3.35 -4.77
C ILE A 141 -22.44 -3.71 -6.25
N ALA A 142 -21.39 -3.42 -7.02
CA ALA A 142 -21.34 -3.68 -8.44
C ALA A 142 -19.90 -3.90 -8.91
N LYS A 143 -19.77 -4.67 -9.98
CA LYS A 143 -18.52 -4.97 -10.68
C LYS A 143 -18.77 -4.68 -12.16
N THR A 144 -17.97 -3.80 -12.75
CA THR A 144 -18.17 -3.39 -14.14
C THR A 144 -16.85 -3.46 -14.90
N PRO A 145 -16.67 -4.48 -15.77
CA PRO A 145 -15.54 -4.52 -16.69
C PRO A 145 -15.71 -3.46 -17.77
N ASN A 146 -14.59 -2.92 -18.25
CA ASN A 146 -14.53 -1.91 -19.32
C ASN A 146 -15.61 -0.81 -19.17
N PRO A 147 -15.61 -0.09 -18.03
CA PRO A 147 -16.66 0.87 -17.75
C PRO A 147 -16.60 2.06 -18.71
N THR A 148 -17.76 2.65 -19.01
CA THR A 148 -17.80 4.05 -19.43
C THR A 148 -17.68 4.97 -18.21
N TRP A 149 -17.22 6.19 -18.43
CA TRP A 149 -17.17 7.22 -17.41
C TRP A 149 -18.04 8.41 -17.79
N THR A 150 -18.96 8.77 -16.90
CA THR A 150 -19.76 9.99 -17.00
C THR A 150 -19.19 10.97 -15.96
N PRO A 151 -18.45 12.01 -16.38
CA PRO A 151 -17.82 12.93 -15.44
C PRO A 151 -18.89 13.66 -14.61
N PRO A 152 -18.73 13.75 -13.28
CA PRO A 152 -19.57 14.61 -12.44
C PRO A 152 -19.55 16.06 -12.91
N ALA A 153 -20.63 16.80 -12.65
CA ALA A 153 -20.76 18.19 -13.05
C ALA A 153 -19.63 19.09 -12.50
N SER A 154 -19.18 18.83 -11.27
CA SER A 154 -18.04 19.51 -10.66
C SER A 154 -16.73 19.32 -11.43
N ILE A 155 -16.44 18.08 -11.84
CA ILE A 155 -15.24 17.77 -12.63
C ILE A 155 -15.32 18.41 -14.02
N LYS A 156 -16.50 18.39 -14.66
CA LYS A 156 -16.69 19.10 -15.94
C LYS A 156 -16.43 20.60 -15.82
N ALA A 157 -16.90 21.22 -14.74
CA ALA A 157 -16.73 22.65 -14.51
C ALA A 157 -15.25 23.04 -14.30
N GLU A 158 -14.51 22.24 -13.52
CA GLU A 158 -13.05 22.41 -13.33
C GLU A 158 -12.32 22.31 -14.68
N HIS A 159 -12.52 21.22 -15.41
CA HIS A 159 -11.91 20.99 -16.71
C HIS A 159 -12.23 22.08 -17.74
N ALA A 160 -13.47 22.58 -17.76
CA ALA A 160 -13.86 23.69 -18.61
C ALA A 160 -13.16 25.01 -18.22
N ALA A 161 -12.96 25.26 -16.93
CA ALA A 161 -12.22 26.43 -16.44
C ALA A 161 -10.73 26.37 -16.80
N ASP A 162 -10.16 25.17 -16.84
CA ASP A 162 -8.76 24.91 -17.24
C ASP A 162 -8.56 24.88 -18.76
N GLY A 163 -9.63 25.06 -19.56
CA GLY A 163 -9.57 25.09 -21.02
C GLY A 163 -9.57 23.71 -21.69
N ASP A 164 -9.89 22.64 -20.97
CA ASP A 164 -9.96 21.26 -21.47
C ASP A 164 -11.33 20.62 -21.17
N PRO A 165 -12.43 21.07 -21.82
CA PRO A 165 -13.78 20.62 -21.50
C PRO A 165 -13.98 19.13 -21.78
N LEU A 166 -14.51 18.39 -20.79
CA LEU A 166 -14.77 16.96 -20.89
C LEU A 166 -16.06 16.64 -21.64
N PRO A 167 -16.12 15.51 -22.37
CA PRO A 167 -17.36 15.03 -23.00
C PRO A 167 -18.38 14.55 -21.96
N ASP A 168 -19.63 14.36 -22.39
CA ASP A 168 -20.68 13.84 -21.50
C ASP A 168 -20.45 12.40 -21.05
N VAL A 169 -19.85 11.60 -21.94
CA VAL A 169 -19.48 10.22 -21.69
C VAL A 169 -18.11 9.98 -22.30
N VAL A 170 -17.17 9.52 -21.49
CA VAL A 170 -15.92 8.93 -21.97
C VAL A 170 -16.15 7.43 -22.17
N PRO A 171 -15.99 6.90 -23.39
CA PRO A 171 -16.21 5.48 -23.68
C PRO A 171 -15.18 4.61 -22.97
N ALA A 172 -15.42 3.31 -22.93
CA ALA A 172 -14.41 2.36 -22.47
C ALA A 172 -13.19 2.37 -23.42
N GLY A 173 -12.00 2.19 -22.86
CA GLY A 173 -10.76 2.14 -23.64
C GLY A 173 -9.55 2.68 -22.85
N PRO A 174 -8.37 2.73 -23.49
CA PRO A 174 -7.13 3.18 -22.86
C PRO A 174 -7.21 4.59 -22.27
N ASP A 175 -8.01 5.46 -22.87
CA ASP A 175 -8.17 6.86 -22.44
C ASP A 175 -9.21 7.04 -21.32
N ASN A 176 -9.92 5.98 -20.91
CA ASN A 176 -10.89 6.07 -19.84
C ASN A 176 -10.21 6.18 -18.47
N PRO A 177 -10.48 7.23 -17.66
CA PRO A 177 -9.81 7.41 -16.38
C PRO A 177 -10.19 6.40 -15.30
N LEU A 178 -11.25 5.60 -15.53
CA LEU A 178 -11.60 4.48 -14.67
C LEU A 178 -10.78 3.22 -14.95
N GLY A 179 -9.95 3.21 -16.01
CA GLY A 179 -9.16 2.05 -16.41
C GLY A 179 -10.03 0.87 -16.89
N PRO A 180 -9.51 -0.37 -16.82
CA PRO A 180 -10.17 -1.54 -17.39
C PRO A 180 -11.31 -2.08 -16.52
N PHE A 181 -11.44 -1.62 -15.28
CA PHE A 181 -12.42 -2.16 -14.34
C PHE A 181 -12.78 -1.15 -13.25
N LYS A 182 -14.04 -1.21 -12.79
CA LYS A 182 -14.48 -0.51 -11.57
C LYS A 182 -15.34 -1.40 -10.67
N PHE A 183 -15.19 -1.18 -9.38
CA PHE A 183 -16.11 -1.60 -8.34
C PHE A 183 -16.96 -0.41 -7.90
N GLY A 184 -18.28 -0.58 -7.93
CA GLY A 184 -19.18 0.34 -7.27
C GLY A 184 -19.22 0.04 -5.78
N LEU A 185 -19.11 1.08 -4.94
CA LEU A 185 -19.27 0.96 -3.49
C LEU A 185 -20.69 1.36 -3.07
N GLY A 186 -21.17 0.79 -1.96
CA GLY A 186 -22.45 1.14 -1.36
C GLY A 186 -22.52 2.58 -0.82
N MET A 187 -21.41 3.33 -0.93
CA MET A 187 -21.34 4.75 -0.64
C MET A 187 -21.40 5.52 -1.96
N SER A 188 -22.40 6.40 -2.09
CA SER A 188 -22.65 7.13 -3.33
C SER A 188 -21.43 7.93 -3.79
N GLY A 189 -21.07 7.82 -5.07
CA GLY A 189 -19.98 8.56 -5.70
C GLY A 189 -18.58 7.96 -5.54
N TYR A 190 -18.39 6.92 -4.71
CA TYR A 190 -17.08 6.31 -4.49
C TYR A 190 -16.88 4.99 -5.22
N LEU A 191 -15.70 4.82 -5.80
CA LEU A 191 -15.31 3.68 -6.62
C LEU A 191 -13.94 3.16 -6.21
N ILE A 192 -13.71 1.86 -6.37
CA ILE A 192 -12.36 1.28 -6.52
C ILE A 192 -12.19 1.00 -8.00
N HIS A 193 -11.16 1.53 -8.66
CA HIS A 193 -11.03 1.42 -10.11
C HIS A 193 -9.58 1.44 -10.57
N GLY A 194 -9.33 1.09 -11.83
CA GLY A 194 -8.01 1.20 -12.47
C GLY A 194 -7.65 2.66 -12.79
N SER A 195 -6.73 2.87 -13.72
CA SER A 195 -6.34 4.22 -14.13
C SER A 195 -5.79 4.23 -15.55
N ASN A 196 -6.02 5.33 -16.28
CA ASN A 196 -5.31 5.62 -17.53
C ASN A 196 -4.02 6.43 -17.31
N LYS A 197 -3.80 6.92 -16.09
CA LYS A 197 -2.58 7.68 -15.75
C LYS A 197 -1.44 6.70 -15.47
N LYS A 198 -0.29 6.98 -16.06
CA LYS A 198 0.97 6.24 -15.85
C LYS A 198 1.54 6.45 -14.44
N PHE A 199 1.13 7.53 -13.76
CA PHE A 199 1.59 7.92 -12.44
C PHE A 199 0.40 8.32 -11.56
N GLY A 200 0.57 8.27 -10.23
CA GLY A 200 -0.43 8.71 -9.27
C GLY A 200 -0.95 7.64 -8.31
N ILE A 201 -0.48 6.39 -8.44
CA ILE A 201 -0.69 5.34 -7.44
C ILE A 201 0.30 5.54 -6.28
N GLY A 202 -0.17 5.40 -5.04
CA GLY A 202 0.57 5.82 -3.85
C GLY A 202 0.66 7.34 -3.71
N MET A 203 -0.31 8.08 -4.24
CA MET A 203 -0.37 9.55 -4.19
C MET A 203 -1.81 10.05 -4.06
N ARG A 204 -1.97 11.32 -3.68
CA ARG A 204 -3.26 12.01 -3.60
C ARG A 204 -3.62 12.71 -4.92
N THR A 205 -4.10 11.95 -5.90
CA THR A 205 -4.31 12.46 -7.27
C THR A 205 -5.74 12.33 -7.78
N SER A 206 -6.66 11.76 -7.00
CA SER A 206 -8.03 11.50 -7.43
C SER A 206 -9.02 12.55 -6.92
N HIS A 207 -10.22 12.59 -7.49
CA HIS A 207 -11.37 13.35 -6.96
C HIS A 207 -12.17 12.54 -5.92
N GLY A 208 -11.47 11.73 -5.10
CA GLY A 208 -12.04 11.00 -3.95
C GLY A 208 -12.15 9.49 -4.09
N CYS A 209 -12.09 8.94 -5.31
CA CYS A 209 -12.10 7.50 -5.57
C CYS A 209 -10.74 6.82 -5.29
N PHE A 210 -10.76 5.50 -5.16
CA PHE A 210 -9.57 4.66 -4.95
C PHE A 210 -9.04 4.14 -6.28
N ARG A 211 -7.87 4.62 -6.70
CA ARG A 211 -7.21 4.21 -7.94
C ARG A 211 -6.23 3.08 -7.66
N MET A 212 -6.22 2.06 -8.50
CA MET A 212 -5.29 0.93 -8.46
C MET A 212 -4.48 0.88 -9.74
N TYR A 213 -3.35 0.18 -9.72
CA TYR A 213 -2.75 -0.31 -10.96
C TYR A 213 -3.74 -1.23 -11.71
N ASN A 214 -3.67 -1.22 -13.04
CA ASN A 214 -4.65 -1.91 -13.88
C ASN A 214 -4.62 -3.43 -13.74
N ASN A 215 -3.44 -4.02 -13.58
CA ASN A 215 -3.28 -5.44 -13.24
C ASN A 215 -3.94 -5.74 -11.88
N ASN A 216 -3.72 -4.90 -10.87
CA ASN A 216 -4.24 -5.12 -9.53
C ASN A 216 -5.77 -5.06 -9.46
N VAL A 217 -6.40 -4.09 -10.14
CA VAL A 217 -7.88 -4.00 -10.13
C VAL A 217 -8.51 -5.20 -10.85
N LEU A 218 -7.85 -5.75 -11.87
CA LEU A 218 -8.30 -6.95 -12.58
C LEU A 218 -8.12 -8.19 -11.72
N GLU A 219 -6.98 -8.34 -11.06
CA GLU A 219 -6.73 -9.44 -10.11
C GLU A 219 -7.74 -9.43 -8.95
N LEU A 220 -7.96 -8.26 -8.34
CA LEU A 220 -9.00 -8.09 -7.32
C LEU A 220 -10.38 -8.40 -7.89
N ALA A 221 -10.66 -8.06 -9.15
CA ALA A 221 -11.94 -8.37 -9.80
C ALA A 221 -12.15 -9.86 -9.98
N ASP A 222 -11.12 -10.67 -10.14
CA ASP A 222 -11.27 -12.12 -10.21
C ASP A 222 -11.55 -12.74 -8.84
N MET A 223 -11.03 -12.14 -7.75
CA MET A 223 -11.15 -12.68 -6.41
C MET A 223 -12.33 -12.15 -5.59
N ALA A 224 -12.59 -10.84 -5.62
CA ALA A 224 -13.56 -10.18 -4.74
C ALA A 224 -14.99 -10.23 -5.31
N PRO A 225 -15.95 -10.92 -4.66
CA PRO A 225 -17.35 -10.94 -5.11
C PRO A 225 -18.09 -9.65 -4.75
N VAL A 226 -19.24 -9.42 -5.43
CA VAL A 226 -20.22 -8.44 -4.96
C VAL A 226 -20.70 -8.84 -3.56
N GLY A 227 -20.85 -7.85 -2.67
CA GLY A 227 -21.16 -8.05 -1.26
C GLY A 227 -19.93 -8.08 -0.35
N THR A 228 -18.71 -8.11 -0.88
CA THR A 228 -17.48 -8.00 -0.09
C THR A 228 -17.50 -6.72 0.75
N THR A 229 -17.34 -6.84 2.06
CA THR A 229 -17.22 -5.71 2.99
C THR A 229 -15.99 -4.88 2.67
N VAL A 230 -16.12 -3.56 2.74
CA VAL A 230 -15.04 -2.59 2.54
C VAL A 230 -14.99 -1.70 3.77
N ARG A 231 -13.90 -1.77 4.53
CA ARG A 231 -13.65 -0.94 5.70
C ARG A 231 -12.58 0.09 5.35
N ILE A 232 -12.90 1.36 5.51
CA ILE A 232 -12.01 2.48 5.17
C ILE A 232 -11.64 3.18 6.47
N ILE A 233 -10.34 3.24 6.74
CA ILE A 233 -9.75 3.82 7.95
C ILE A 233 -8.64 4.81 7.59
N SER A 234 -8.21 5.61 8.56
CA SER A 234 -7.03 6.46 8.44
C SER A 234 -6.19 6.29 9.70
N GLU A 235 -5.26 5.34 9.68
CA GLU A 235 -4.38 5.00 10.79
C GLU A 235 -2.93 5.27 10.38
N PRO A 236 -2.40 6.48 10.63
CA PRO A 236 -1.01 6.83 10.30
C PRO A 236 0.00 6.14 11.20
N TYR A 237 -0.41 5.74 12.41
CA TYR A 237 0.42 5.02 13.36
C TYR A 237 -0.17 3.64 13.61
N LYS A 238 0.51 2.60 13.13
CA LYS A 238 0.10 1.21 13.37
C LYS A 238 1.07 0.56 14.33
N PHE A 239 0.52 -0.14 15.32
CA PHE A 239 1.29 -1.00 16.20
C PHE A 239 1.11 -2.45 15.78
N GLY A 240 2.10 -3.30 16.03
CA GLY A 240 2.00 -4.71 15.66
C GLY A 240 2.81 -5.60 16.59
N LEU A 241 2.27 -6.76 16.92
CA LEU A 241 2.99 -7.79 17.66
C LEU A 241 3.69 -8.76 16.70
N SER A 242 4.94 -9.14 17.01
CA SER A 242 5.59 -10.29 16.38
C SER A 242 6.72 -10.81 17.27
N GLY A 243 6.75 -12.13 17.50
CA GLY A 243 7.76 -12.75 18.36
C GLY A 243 7.82 -12.20 19.79
N GLY A 244 6.69 -11.77 20.35
CA GLY A 244 6.59 -11.15 21.68
C GLY A 244 7.06 -9.69 21.74
N LYS A 245 7.51 -9.12 20.63
CA LYS A 245 7.95 -7.71 20.53
C LYS A 245 6.85 -6.84 19.95
N VAL A 246 6.92 -5.55 20.23
CA VAL A 246 6.02 -4.54 19.68
C VAL A 246 6.76 -3.73 18.63
N TYR A 247 6.11 -3.56 17.49
CA TYR A 247 6.58 -2.75 16.38
C TYR A 247 5.66 -1.55 16.19
N LEU A 248 6.23 -0.46 15.70
CA LEU A 248 5.53 0.73 15.26
C LEU A 248 5.87 0.99 13.80
N GLU A 249 4.85 1.29 13.01
CA GLU A 249 4.95 1.77 11.65
C GLU A 249 4.27 3.13 11.61
N ALA A 250 5.00 4.16 11.18
CA ALA A 250 4.55 5.54 11.15
C ALA A 250 4.54 6.09 9.73
N HIS A 251 3.41 6.69 9.36
CA HIS A 251 3.19 7.38 8.09
C HIS A 251 2.82 8.83 8.36
N THR A 252 3.05 9.71 7.40
CA THR A 252 2.69 11.12 7.53
C THR A 252 1.20 11.29 7.81
N PRO A 253 0.81 11.83 8.99
CA PRO A 253 -0.58 12.00 9.34
C PRO A 253 -1.19 13.09 8.46
N VAL A 254 -2.29 12.76 7.80
CA VAL A 254 -3.07 13.69 6.99
C VAL A 254 -4.44 13.90 7.63
N ASP A 255 -4.94 15.13 7.63
CA ASP A 255 -6.30 15.44 8.07
C ASP A 255 -7.36 15.02 7.02
N ASP A 256 -8.64 15.19 7.37
CA ASP A 256 -9.79 14.83 6.53
C ASP A 256 -9.81 15.56 5.18
N GLN A 257 -9.19 16.74 5.12
CA GLN A 257 -9.04 17.53 3.90
C GLN A 257 -7.81 17.09 3.13
N GLY A 258 -6.81 16.57 3.82
CA GLY A 258 -5.63 15.99 3.28
C GLY A 258 -4.33 16.73 3.54
N ASN A 259 -4.39 17.74 4.39
CA ASN A 259 -3.25 18.52 4.82
C ASN A 259 -2.47 17.77 5.91
N PRO A 260 -1.17 18.08 6.08
CA PRO A 260 -0.41 17.59 7.21
C PRO A 260 -1.17 17.90 8.51
N SER A 261 -1.39 16.87 9.33
CA SER A 261 -2.12 17.02 10.58
C SER A 261 -1.41 18.03 11.49
N VAL A 262 -2.17 18.98 12.02
CA VAL A 262 -1.71 19.95 13.04
C VAL A 262 -1.69 19.35 14.46
N VAL A 263 -2.11 18.08 14.60
CA VAL A 263 -2.09 17.36 15.88
C VAL A 263 -0.66 17.07 16.29
N ASP A 264 -0.37 17.28 17.57
CA ASP A 264 0.88 16.85 18.18
C ASP A 264 1.10 15.34 17.96
N LYS A 265 2.14 15.00 17.19
CA LYS A 265 2.40 13.62 16.75
C LYS A 265 2.60 12.68 17.95
N HIS A 266 3.24 13.16 19.02
CA HIS A 266 3.43 12.40 20.25
C HIS A 266 2.10 12.02 20.90
N THR A 267 1.17 12.98 21.01
CA THR A 267 -0.17 12.74 21.54
C THR A 267 -0.94 11.74 20.68
N ALA A 268 -0.84 11.83 19.35
CA ALA A 268 -1.50 10.89 18.45
C ALA A 268 -0.99 9.45 18.64
N VAL A 269 0.33 9.28 18.78
CA VAL A 269 0.98 7.99 18.99
C VAL A 269 0.61 7.40 20.35
N ILE A 270 0.59 8.21 21.41
CA ILE A 270 0.15 7.76 22.74
C ILE A 270 -1.31 7.33 22.69
N ASN A 271 -2.19 8.11 22.05
CA ASN A 271 -3.60 7.75 21.92
C ASN A 271 -3.80 6.47 21.09
N ALA A 272 -3.03 6.27 20.04
CA ALA A 272 -3.05 5.05 19.25
C ALA A 272 -2.55 3.84 20.06
N LEU A 273 -1.52 4.03 20.88
CA LEU A 273 -1.03 3.00 21.81
C LEU A 273 -2.05 2.66 22.90
N LEU A 274 -2.74 3.65 23.46
CA LEU A 274 -3.79 3.44 24.48
C LEU A 274 -5.01 2.67 23.97
N LYS A 275 -5.25 2.65 22.66
CA LYS A 275 -6.31 1.84 22.04
C LYS A 275 -5.94 0.37 21.89
N ARG A 276 -4.70 -0.01 22.24
CA ARG A 276 -4.17 -1.37 22.09
C ARG A 276 -4.14 -2.10 23.42
N ASP A 277 -5.33 -2.52 23.87
CA ASP A 277 -5.50 -3.32 25.10
C ASP A 277 -4.77 -4.68 25.06
N ASP A 278 -4.43 -5.16 23.87
CA ASP A 278 -3.67 -6.39 23.62
C ASP A 278 -2.16 -6.23 23.85
N LEU A 279 -1.64 -4.99 23.87
CA LEU A 279 -0.26 -4.70 24.25
C LEU A 279 -0.18 -4.69 25.77
N GLY A 280 0.12 -5.86 26.36
CA GLY A 280 0.09 -6.07 27.82
C GLY A 280 0.94 -5.07 28.63
N ASN A 281 0.58 -4.90 29.91
CA ASN A 281 1.16 -3.88 30.81
C ASN A 281 2.67 -4.05 31.16
N ASN A 282 3.32 -5.13 30.74
CA ASN A 282 4.71 -5.42 31.08
C ASN A 282 5.62 -5.35 29.85
N LEU A 283 5.60 -4.19 29.17
CA LEU A 283 6.44 -3.92 28.01
C LEU A 283 7.53 -2.92 28.37
N ARG A 284 8.77 -3.20 27.94
CA ARG A 284 9.87 -2.24 28.04
C ARG A 284 9.91 -1.39 26.78
N MET A 285 9.17 -0.29 26.79
CA MET A 285 9.11 0.65 25.66
C MET A 285 10.42 1.44 25.50
N ASN A 286 10.90 1.56 24.27
CA ASN A 286 12.00 2.45 23.90
C ASN A 286 11.43 3.76 23.34
N TRP A 287 11.21 4.73 24.23
CA TRP A 287 10.60 6.02 23.87
C TRP A 287 11.46 6.89 22.94
N ASP A 288 12.79 6.74 22.99
CA ASP A 288 13.67 7.42 22.04
C ASP A 288 13.43 6.90 20.62
N LEU A 289 13.34 5.58 20.46
CA LEU A 289 13.05 4.97 19.16
C LEU A 289 11.63 5.28 18.67
N VAL A 290 10.64 5.32 19.57
CA VAL A 290 9.29 5.78 19.22
C VAL A 290 9.34 7.21 18.65
N ARG A 291 10.05 8.13 19.31
CA ARG A 291 10.21 9.51 18.80
C ARG A 291 10.87 9.51 17.41
N ASP A 292 11.93 8.72 17.23
CA ASP A 292 12.68 8.69 15.98
C ASP A 292 11.82 8.15 14.82
N VAL A 293 11.05 7.09 15.05
CA VAL A 293 10.13 6.51 14.06
C VAL A 293 9.02 7.51 13.67
N VAL A 294 8.45 8.18 14.66
CA VAL A 294 7.39 9.19 14.47
C VAL A 294 7.91 10.45 13.78
N ALA A 295 9.19 10.78 13.96
CA ALA A 295 9.83 11.88 13.26
C ALA A 295 10.21 11.51 11.82
N ALA A 296 10.64 10.26 11.59
CA ALA A 296 11.08 9.77 10.29
C ALA A 296 9.91 9.54 9.32
N GLU A 297 8.80 8.96 9.79
CA GLU A 297 7.62 8.63 8.99
C GLU A 297 7.97 7.85 7.69
N ASP A 298 8.95 6.97 7.80
CA ASP A 298 9.49 6.20 6.66
C ASP A 298 8.57 5.05 6.21
N GLY A 299 7.45 4.84 6.91
CA GLY A 299 6.48 3.79 6.63
C GLY A 299 6.98 2.38 6.97
N MET A 300 8.08 2.23 7.70
CA MET A 300 8.69 0.94 7.99
C MET A 300 8.35 0.44 9.41
N PRO A 301 8.02 -0.86 9.57
CA PRO A 301 7.87 -1.45 10.90
C PRO A 301 9.20 -1.49 11.67
N VAL A 302 9.27 -0.76 12.77
CA VAL A 302 10.43 -0.70 13.67
C VAL A 302 10.07 -1.27 15.04
N GLU A 303 10.93 -2.13 15.58
CA GLU A 303 10.77 -2.70 16.92
C GLU A 303 10.94 -1.60 17.98
N ILE A 304 9.90 -1.32 18.75
CA ILE A 304 9.89 -0.26 19.77
C ILE A 304 9.78 -0.78 21.20
N ALA A 305 9.39 -2.04 21.39
CA ALA A 305 9.32 -2.63 22.72
C ALA A 305 9.57 -4.13 22.71
N GLU A 306 10.04 -4.62 23.85
CA GLU A 306 10.24 -6.05 24.15
C GLU A 306 9.54 -6.42 25.47
N PRO A 307 9.29 -7.71 25.72
CA PRO A 307 8.71 -8.15 26.99
C PRO A 307 9.56 -7.71 28.19
N GLY A 308 8.90 -7.11 29.19
CA GLY A 308 9.52 -6.82 30.47
C GLY A 308 9.94 -8.11 31.17
N LYS A 309 11.11 -8.09 31.80
CA LYS A 309 11.59 -9.23 32.60
C LYS A 309 10.58 -9.50 33.72
N ALA A 310 10.16 -10.75 33.92
CA ALA A 310 9.38 -11.11 35.10
C ALA A 310 10.18 -10.72 36.36
N PRO A 311 9.53 -10.22 37.43
CA PRO A 311 10.22 -10.02 38.70
C PRO A 311 10.85 -11.35 39.10
N SER A 312 12.15 -11.33 39.37
CA SER A 312 12.89 -12.50 39.85
C SER A 312 12.19 -13.05 41.10
N SER A 313 11.59 -14.22 41.00
CA SER A 313 11.06 -14.91 42.16
C SER A 313 12.22 -15.34 43.07
N ALA A 314 12.08 -14.99 44.36
CA ALA A 314 12.82 -15.47 45.53
C ALA A 314 14.23 -14.87 45.79
N GLU A 315 14.27 -13.84 46.63
CA GLU A 315 15.17 -13.91 47.80
C GLU A 315 14.33 -14.49 48.95
N GLU A 316 14.65 -15.72 49.36
CA GLU A 316 14.13 -16.28 50.61
C GLU A 316 14.52 -15.35 51.77
N PRO A 317 13.62 -15.09 52.74
CA PRO A 317 13.99 -14.33 53.91
C PRO A 317 15.07 -15.09 54.68
N VAL A 318 16.24 -14.47 54.82
CA VAL A 318 17.30 -14.92 55.72
C VAL A 318 16.73 -14.89 57.14
N ILE A 319 16.36 -16.06 57.66
CA ILE A 319 16.02 -16.25 59.07
C ILE A 319 17.33 -16.21 59.84
N PHE A 320 17.58 -15.13 60.57
CA PHE A 320 18.62 -15.10 61.59
C PHE A 320 18.14 -15.91 62.80
N GLN A 321 18.89 -16.98 63.14
CA GLN A 321 18.82 -17.66 64.44
C GLN A 321 19.69 -16.94 65.47
#